data_AF-A0A526RPZ3-F1
#
_entry.id   AF-A0A526RPZ3-F1
#
_cell.length_a   1.000
_cell.length_b   1.000
_cell.length_c   1.000
_cell.angle_alpha   90.00
_cell.angle_beta   90.00
_cell.angle_gamma   90.00
#
_symmetry.space_group_name_H-M   'P 1'
#
loop_
_entity.id
_entity.type
_entity.pdbx_description
1 polymer ?
#
loop_
_entity_poly.entity_id
_entity_poly.type
_entity_poly.pdbx_seq_one_letter_code
_entity_poly.pdbx_strand_id
1 'polypeptide(L)'
;MKRLLLSTALAAMMSMPANAFAAKIGVSIVNFDNNFQTLLKNGMQARAKEKGADIQVEDAQNDVAKQLDQVKNFIASGVDAIIV
;
A
#
# COMPACT_ATOMS: atom_id res chain seq x y z
N MET A 1 -10.97 -1.57 44.12
CA MET A 1 -11.33 -2.24 42.85
C MET A 1 -11.42 -1.27 41.66
N LYS A 2 -12.19 -0.16 41.74
CA LYS A 2 -12.30 0.81 40.62
C LYS A 2 -10.96 1.40 40.13
N ARG A 3 -10.02 1.68 41.04
CA ARG A 3 -8.67 2.20 40.69
C ARG A 3 -7.78 1.17 40.00
N LEU A 4 -7.98 -0.13 40.29
CA LEU A 4 -7.23 -1.23 39.69
C LEU A 4 -7.68 -1.50 38.25
N LEU A 5 -9.00 -1.38 38.01
CA LEU A 5 -9.60 -1.49 36.67
C LEU A 5 -9.20 -0.32 35.75
N LEU A 6 -9.01 0.87 36.32
CA LEU A 6 -8.55 2.04 35.56
C LEU A 6 -7.08 1.91 35.14
N SER A 7 -6.22 1.36 36.01
CA SER A 7 -4.80 1.13 35.69
C SER A 7 -4.59 0.05 34.65
N THR A 8 -5.40 -1.02 34.65
CA THR A 8 -5.30 -2.09 33.65
C THR A 8 -5.81 -1.64 32.27
N ALA A 9 -6.85 -0.81 32.22
CA ALA A 9 -7.32 -0.21 30.97
C ALA A 9 -6.28 0.71 30.32
N LEU A 10 -5.56 1.51 31.13
CA LEU A 10 -4.52 2.41 30.63
C LEU A 10 -3.29 1.64 30.11
N ALA A 11 -2.89 0.56 30.79
CA ALA A 11 -1.80 -0.30 30.32
C ALA A 11 -2.14 -1.03 29.00
N ALA A 12 -3.40 -1.42 28.80
CA ALA A 12 -3.87 -2.03 27.56
C ALA A 12 -3.83 -1.05 26.37
N MET A 13 -4.10 0.25 26.60
CA MET A 13 -4.01 1.27 25.54
C MET A 13 -2.57 1.56 25.12
N MET A 14 -1.60 1.43 26.04
CA MET A 14 -0.17 1.57 25.71
C MET A 14 0.42 0.36 24.97
N SER A 15 -0.34 -0.75 24.91
CA SER A 15 0.07 -1.97 24.22
C SER A 15 -0.39 -2.01 22.76
N MET A 16 -1.14 -1.00 22.29
CA MET A 16 -1.51 -0.92 20.88
C MET A 16 -0.27 -0.55 20.08
N PRO A 17 0.10 -1.33 19.04
CA PRO A 17 1.18 -0.95 18.15
C PRO A 17 0.84 0.43 17.57
N ALA A 18 1.78 1.36 17.67
CA ALA A 18 1.68 2.62 16.96
C ALA A 18 1.65 2.27 15.47
N ASN A 19 0.47 2.34 14.85
CA ASN A 19 0.34 2.21 13.41
C ASN A 19 1.10 3.39 12.79
N ALA A 20 2.36 3.18 12.44
CA ALA A 20 3.07 4.09 11.55
C ALA A 20 2.24 4.18 10.27
N PHE A 21 1.79 5.38 9.91
CA PHE A 21 1.07 5.62 8.67
C PHE A 21 1.99 5.25 7.50
N ALA A 22 1.84 4.04 6.97
CA ALA A 22 2.48 3.62 5.73
C ALA A 22 1.80 4.36 4.58
N ALA A 23 2.58 5.05 3.75
CA ALA A 23 2.07 5.66 2.53
C ALA A 23 1.51 4.56 1.62
N LYS A 24 0.28 4.74 1.12
CA LYS A 24 -0.39 3.82 0.20
C LYS A 24 -0.21 4.30 -1.22
N ILE A 25 0.38 3.48 -2.08
CA ILE A 25 0.69 3.85 -3.47
C ILE A 25 0.07 2.84 -4.43
N GLY A 26 -0.74 3.32 -5.37
CA GLY A 26 -1.22 2.52 -6.49
C GLY A 26 -0.20 2.56 -7.63
N VAL A 27 0.14 1.41 -8.21
CA VAL A 27 1.08 1.29 -9.32
C VAL A 27 0.38 0.53 -10.45
N SER A 28 0.16 1.19 -11.57
CA SER A 28 -0.34 0.55 -12.80
C SER A 28 0.82 0.35 -13.76
N ILE A 29 1.01 -0.87 -14.28
CA ILE A 29 2.10 -1.19 -15.23
C ILE A 29 1.48 -1.71 -16.53
N VAL A 30 2.09 -1.36 -17.68
CA VAL A 30 1.59 -1.71 -19.01
C VAL A 30 1.38 -3.22 -19.22
N ASN A 31 2.34 -4.06 -18.85
CA ASN A 31 2.24 -5.52 -18.83
C ASN A 31 3.35 -6.13 -17.96
N PHE A 32 3.14 -7.34 -17.43
CA PHE A 32 4.21 -8.09 -16.74
C PHE A 32 4.99 -9.05 -17.64
N ASP A 33 4.56 -9.26 -18.89
CA ASP A 33 5.17 -10.22 -19.81
C ASP A 33 6.59 -9.83 -20.27
N ASN A 34 7.02 -8.59 -19.99
CA ASN A 34 8.38 -8.13 -20.24
C ASN A 34 9.26 -8.30 -18.99
N ASN A 35 10.43 -8.92 -19.18
CA ASN A 35 11.48 -9.05 -18.15
C ASN A 35 11.80 -7.72 -17.46
N PHE A 36 11.87 -6.60 -18.19
CA PHE A 36 12.11 -5.28 -17.61
C PHE A 36 11.04 -4.89 -16.60
N GLN A 37 9.76 -5.08 -16.95
CA GLN A 37 8.64 -4.69 -16.09
C GLN A 37 8.53 -5.58 -14.85
N THR A 38 8.82 -6.88 -15.01
CA THR A 38 8.92 -7.80 -13.87
C THR A 38 10.06 -7.39 -12.91
N LEU A 39 11.23 -7.03 -13.43
CA LEU A 39 12.33 -6.53 -12.60
C LEU A 39 11.99 -5.20 -11.92
N LEU A 40 11.34 -4.29 -12.63
CA LEU A 40 10.88 -3.01 -12.09
C LEU A 40 9.90 -3.22 -10.93
N LYS A 41 8.89 -4.08 -11.10
CA LYS A 41 7.94 -4.46 -10.05
C LYS A 41 8.66 -4.98 -8.80
N ASN A 42 9.58 -5.94 -8.98
CA ASN A 42 10.32 -6.52 -7.86
C ASN A 42 11.18 -5.47 -7.15
N GLY A 43 11.84 -4.58 -7.89
CA GLY A 43 12.61 -3.47 -7.35
C GLY A 43 11.76 -2.48 -6.56
N MET A 44 10.57 -2.13 -7.07
CA MET A 44 9.62 -1.28 -6.36
C MET A 44 9.12 -1.93 -5.07
N GLN A 45 8.76 -3.21 -5.10
CA GLN A 45 8.33 -3.94 -3.89
C GLN A 45 9.43 -4.00 -2.82
N ALA A 46 10.68 -4.25 -3.22
CA ALA A 46 11.81 -4.22 -2.31
C ALA A 46 11.99 -2.83 -1.67
N ARG A 47 11.96 -1.76 -2.48
CA ARG A 47 12.12 -0.39 -2.00
C ARG A 47 10.95 0.07 -1.12
N ALA A 48 9.73 -0.32 -1.46
CA ALA A 48 8.55 -0.04 -0.65
C ALA A 48 8.68 -0.64 0.76
N LYS A 49 9.12 -1.90 0.84
CA LYS A 49 9.39 -2.58 2.12
C LYS A 49 10.47 -1.88 2.93
N GLU A 50 11.58 -1.45 2.29
CA GLU A 50 12.64 -0.68 2.95
C GLU A 50 12.15 0.67 3.50
N LYS A 51 11.16 1.27 2.83
CA LYS A 51 10.59 2.58 3.19
C LYS A 51 9.35 2.49 4.08
N GLY A 52 8.85 1.29 4.37
CA GLY A 52 7.60 1.09 5.10
C GLY A 52 6.38 1.63 4.35
N ALA A 53 6.43 1.65 3.02
CA ALA A 53 5.28 2.01 2.17
C ALA A 53 4.49 0.76 1.78
N ASP A 54 3.18 0.93 1.62
CA ASP A 54 2.26 -0.08 1.12
C ASP A 54 1.99 0.20 -0.36
N ILE A 55 2.25 -0.78 -1.23
CA ILE A 55 2.06 -0.61 -2.68
C ILE A 55 1.15 -1.69 -3.25
N GLN A 56 0.17 -1.25 -4.05
CA GLN A 56 -0.69 -2.13 -4.84
C GLN A 56 -0.27 -2.04 -6.30
N VAL A 57 0.19 -3.17 -6.88
CA VAL A 57 0.66 -3.22 -8.26
C VAL A 57 -0.35 -3.96 -9.13
N GLU A 58 -0.85 -3.30 -10.17
CA GLU A 58 -1.84 -3.80 -11.11
C GLU A 58 -1.26 -3.91 -12.54
N ASP A 59 -1.71 -4.94 -13.27
CA ASP A 59 -1.29 -5.21 -14.65
C ASP A 59 -2.36 -4.75 -15.64
N ALA A 60 -2.03 -3.78 -16.50
CA ALA A 60 -2.92 -3.24 -17.52
C ALA A 60 -3.05 -4.14 -18.76
N GLN A 61 -2.19 -5.14 -18.94
CA GLN A 61 -2.24 -6.10 -20.06
C GLN A 61 -2.28 -5.46 -21.45
N ASN A 62 -1.53 -4.37 -21.65
CA ASN A 62 -1.53 -3.52 -22.85
C ASN A 62 -2.91 -2.91 -23.20
N ASP A 63 -3.85 -2.88 -22.26
CA ASP A 63 -5.18 -2.32 -22.43
C ASP A 63 -5.29 -0.97 -21.71
N VAL A 64 -5.44 0.10 -22.49
CA VAL A 64 -5.55 1.47 -21.99
C VAL A 64 -6.84 1.70 -21.20
N ALA A 65 -7.94 1.07 -21.57
CA ALA A 65 -9.20 1.19 -20.84
C ALA A 65 -9.07 0.52 -19.46
N LYS A 66 -8.43 -0.64 -19.40
CA LYS A 66 -8.09 -1.31 -18.14
C LYS A 66 -7.15 -0.45 -17.28
N GLN A 67 -6.12 0.14 -17.88
CA GLN A 67 -5.18 1.04 -17.18
C GLN A 67 -5.92 2.23 -16.56
N LEU A 68 -6.84 2.83 -17.32
CA LEU A 68 -7.67 3.93 -16.84
C LEU A 68 -8.57 3.51 -15.67
N ASP A 69 -9.18 2.33 -15.74
CA ASP A 69 -10.04 1.83 -14.67
C ASP A 69 -9.24 1.50 -13.39
N GLN A 70 -8.00 1.01 -13.52
CA GLN A 70 -7.08 0.86 -12.38
C GLN A 70 -6.79 2.20 -11.70
N VAL A 71 -6.50 3.24 -12.48
CA VAL A 71 -6.28 4.60 -11.94
C VAL A 71 -7.53 5.10 -11.20
N LYS A 72 -8.73 4.93 -11.77
CA LYS A 72 -9.98 5.30 -11.08
C LYS A 72 -10.16 4.53 -9.77
N ASN A 73 -9.85 3.24 -9.75
CA ASN A 73 -9.96 2.41 -8.56
C ASN A 73 -8.97 2.84 -7.47
N PHE A 74 -7.74 3.22 -7.83
CA PHE A 74 -6.78 3.79 -6.89
C PHE A 74 -7.26 5.12 -6.30
N ILE A 75 -7.81 6.01 -7.14
CA ILE A 75 -8.41 7.27 -6.67
C ILE A 75 -9.54 6.99 -5.69
N ALA A 76 -10.45 6.06 -6.02
CA ALA A 76 -11.56 5.68 -5.16
C ALA A 76 -11.11 5.03 -3.84
N SER A 77 -9.97 4.34 -3.86
CA SER A 77 -9.37 3.70 -2.68
C SER A 77 -8.61 4.69 -1.78
N GLY A 78 -8.46 5.95 -2.22
CA GLY A 78 -7.81 7.00 -1.44
C GLY A 78 -6.32 6.77 -1.24
N VAL A 79 -5.62 6.25 -2.26
CA VAL A 79 -4.15 6.13 -2.21
C VAL A 79 -3.49 7.52 -2.14
N ASP A 80 -2.32 7.60 -1.52
CA ASP A 80 -1.57 8.84 -1.37
C ASP A 80 -0.86 9.25 -2.67
N ALA A 81 -0.53 8.28 -3.53
CA ALA A 81 0.09 8.51 -4.83
C ALA A 81 -0.25 7.41 -5.84
N ILE A 82 -0.15 7.76 -7.13
CA ILE A 82 -0.32 6.83 -8.26
C ILE A 82 0.92 6.90 -9.15
N ILE A 83 1.43 5.74 -9.54
CA ILE A 83 2.48 5.57 -10.55
C ILE A 83 1.84 4.85 -11.75
N VAL A 84 2.07 5.35 -12.97
CA VAL A 84 1.48 4.85 -14.22
C VAL A 84 2.58 4.58 -15.24
#